data_AF-A0A7U9XV25-F1
#
_entry.id   AF-A0A7U9XV25-F1
#
_cell.length_a   1.000
_cell.length_b   1.000
_cell.length_c   1.000
_cell.angle_alpha   90.00
_cell.angle_beta   90.00
_cell.angle_gamma   90.00
#
_symmetry.space_group_name_H-M   'P 1'
#
loop_
_entity.id
_entity.type
_entity.pdbx_description
1 polymer ?
#
loop_
_entity_poly.entity_id
_entity_poly.type
_entity_poly.pdbx_seq_one_letter_code
_entity_poly.pdbx_strand_id
1 'polypeptide(L)' 'MARISKLNVTNEYYVARNGVTQCTAELNVYKNEGERLVRLQTFGSNSRQDKGKQSQVLHIDKEIAEELIKALQSAFDIIK' A
#
# COMPACT_ATOMS: atom_id res chain seq x y z
N MET A 1 -1.22 -9.48 7.57
CA MET A 1 -0.05 -9.12 6.74
C MET A 1 -0.17 -9.89 5.44
N ALA A 2 0.12 -9.27 4.30
CA ALA A 2 0.06 -9.94 3.00
C ALA A 2 1.21 -9.46 2.10
N ARG A 3 1.90 -10.40 1.44
CA ARG A 3 2.82 -10.09 0.33
C ARG A 3 2.02 -10.05 -0.96
N ILE A 4 2.16 -9.00 -1.74
CA ILE A 4 1.56 -8.91 -3.06
C ILE A 4 2.40 -9.78 -3.99
N SER A 5 1.79 -10.81 -4.58
CA SER A 5 2.45 -11.69 -5.56
C SER A 5 2.12 -11.32 -7.01
N LYS A 6 1.07 -10.52 -7.23
CA LYS A 6 0.65 -10.04 -8.53
C LYS A 6 -0.17 -8.76 -8.38
N LEU A 7 0.08 -7.77 -9.21
CA LEU A 7 -0.72 -6.54 -9.31
C LEU A 7 -1.52 -6.56 -10.62
N ASN A 8 -2.84 -6.51 -10.54
CA ASN A 8 -3.69 -6.36 -11.73
C ASN A 8 -4.18 -4.92 -11.79
N VAL A 9 -3.70 -4.17 -12.78
CA VAL A 9 -4.13 -2.79 -13.04
C VAL A 9 -5.35 -2.82 -13.96
N THR A 10 -6.46 -2.23 -13.51
CA THR A 10 -7.73 -2.15 -14.26
C THR A 10 -8.01 -0.70 -14.66
N ASN A 11 -8.53 -0.48 -15.86
CA ASN A 11 -8.89 0.86 -16.35
C ASN A 11 -10.27 1.35 -15.87
N GLU A 12 -10.94 0.57 -15.00
CA GLU A 12 -12.24 0.93 -14.45
C GLU A 12 -12.06 1.75 -13.17
N TYR A 13 -12.79 2.87 -13.07
CA TYR A 13 -12.82 3.65 -11.84
C TYR A 13 -13.71 2.96 -10.81
N TYR A 14 -13.21 2.80 -9.59
CA TYR A 14 -14.00 2.29 -8.47
C TYR A 14 -14.57 3.46 -7.67
N VAL A 15 -15.90 3.50 -7.51
CA VAL A 15 -16.59 4.45 -6.63
C VAL A 15 -16.81 3.81 -5.26
N ALA A 16 -16.18 4.35 -4.23
CA ALA A 16 -16.35 3.88 -2.87
C ALA A 16 -17.80 4.07 -2.39
N ARG A 17 -18.45 2.98 -1.95
CA ARG A 17 -19.85 3.00 -1.46
C ARG A 17 -20.00 3.64 -0.07
N ASN A 18 -18.95 3.61 0.74
CA ASN A 18 -18.87 4.20 2.08
C ASN A 18 -17.69 5.18 2.13
N GLY A 19 -17.73 6.17 3.03
CA GLY A 19 -16.65 7.13 3.22
C GLY A 19 -15.29 6.46 3.44
N VAL A 20 -14.23 7.05 2.87
CA VAL A 20 -12.85 6.56 3.02
C VAL A 20 -12.33 6.93 4.41
N THR A 21 -11.94 5.91 5.20
CA THR A 21 -11.34 6.13 6.52
C THR A 21 -9.96 6.76 6.38
N GLN A 22 -9.78 7.93 6.98
CA GLN A 22 -8.46 8.58 7.08
C GLN A 22 -7.59 7.87 8.11
N CYS A 23 -6.35 7.58 7.76
CA CYS A 23 -5.40 6.85 8.60
C CYS A 23 -3.97 7.37 8.43
N THR A 24 -3.11 7.02 9.37
CA THR A 24 -1.66 7.19 9.21
C THR A 24 -1.06 5.90 8.68
N ALA A 25 0.04 6.03 7.93
CA ALA A 25 0.78 4.89 7.42
C ALA A 25 2.28 5.08 7.64
N GLU A 26 2.97 3.97 7.87
CA GLU A 26 4.42 3.91 7.89
C GLU A 26 4.91 3.03 6.74
N LEU A 27 6.00 3.46 6.11
CA LEU A 27 6.70 2.70 5.09
C LEU A 27 8.13 2.45 5.56
N ASN A 28 8.56 1.19 5.56
CA ASN A 28 9.95 0.84 5.80
C ASN A 28 10.44 -0.27 4.86
N VAL A 29 11.76 -0.42 4.80
CA VAL A 29 12.45 -1.42 3.99
C VAL A 29 13.03 -2.46 4.95
N TYR A 30 12.89 -3.73 4.61
CA TYR A 30 13.46 -4.84 5.37
C TYR A 30 13.97 -5.93 4.43
N LYS A 31 14.69 -6.91 4.99
CA LYS A 31 15.14 -8.10 4.27
C LYS A 31 14.38 -9.33 4.77
N ASN A 32 13.96 -10.20 3.85
CA ASN A 32 13.41 -11.51 4.15
C ASN A 32 14.07 -12.53 3.23
N GLU A 33 14.69 -13.58 3.78
CA GLU A 33 15.35 -14.63 2.97
C GLU A 33 16.34 -14.10 1.92
N GLY A 34 17.03 -12.99 2.23
CA GLY A 34 17.98 -12.33 1.32
C GLY A 34 17.35 -11.33 0.35
N GLU A 35 16.02 -11.32 0.21
CA GLU A 35 15.28 -10.40 -0.64
C GLU A 35 14.97 -9.09 0.07
N ARG A 36 15.10 -7.96 -0.65
CA ARG A 36 14.73 -6.62 -0.14
C ARG A 36 13.24 -6.38 -0.41
N LEU A 37 12.49 -6.11 0.66
CA LEU A 37 11.05 -5.87 0.60
C LEU A 37 10.71 -4.51 1.22
N VAL A 38 9.67 -3.87 0.70
CA VAL A 38 9.02 -2.70 1.29
C VAL A 38 7.81 -3.17 2.08
N ARG A 39 7.66 -2.69 3.32
CA ARG A 39 6.47 -2.88 4.14
C ARG A 39 5.72 -1.56 4.25
N LEU A 40 4.47 -1.54 3.80
CA LEU A 40 3.53 -0.45 4.03
C LEU A 40 2.51 -0.91 5.07
N GLN A 41 2.40 -0.19 6.19
CA GLN A 41 1.49 -0.52 7.27
C GLN A 41 0.63 0.68 7.63
N THR A 42 -0.67 0.46 7.80
CA THR A 42 -1.62 1.50 8.20
C THR A 42 -2.06 1.30 9.64
N PHE A 43 -2.27 2.37 10.38
CA PHE A 43 -2.82 2.36 11.72
C PHE A 43 -4.25 2.90 11.66
N GLY A 44 -5.18 2.28 12.39
CA GLY A 44 -6.58 2.71 12.37
C GLY A 44 -6.75 4.21 12.70
N SER A 45 -7.90 4.79 12.34
CA SER A 45 -8.18 6.21 12.56
C SER A 45 -7.89 6.64 14.01
N ASN A 46 -7.53 7.91 14.19
CA ASN A 46 -7.27 8.52 15.52
C ASN A 46 -8.41 8.33 16.53
N SER A 47 -9.62 7.99 16.06
CA SER A 47 -10.81 7.70 16.86
C SER A 47 -10.87 6.27 17.44
N ARG A 48 -9.96 5.35 17.08
CA ARG A 48 -9.91 4.03 17.74
C ARG A 48 -9.25 4.15 19.12
N GLN A 49 -9.87 3.54 20.12
CA GLN A 49 -9.34 3.44 21.50
C GLN A 49 -7.95 2.79 21.56
N ASP A 50 -7.63 1.89 20.63
CA ASP A 50 -6.32 1.23 20.53
C ASP A 50 -5.35 2.00 19.63
N LYS A 51 -4.65 2.98 20.20
CA LYS A 51 -3.53 3.65 19.54
C LYS A 51 -2.42 2.64 19.27
N GLY A 52 -2.02 2.49 17.99
CA GLY A 52 -0.84 1.70 17.60
C GLY A 52 -1.11 0.31 17.02
N LYS A 53 -2.36 -0.17 17.00
CA LYS A 53 -2.67 -1.46 16.35
C LYS A 53 -2.66 -1.32 14.83
N GLN A 54 -1.81 -2.10 14.17
CA GLN A 54 -1.75 -2.21 12.71
C GLN A 54 -3.11 -2.72 12.17
N SER A 55 -3.70 -1.98 11.24
CA SER A 55 -4.97 -2.37 10.62
C SER A 55 -4.75 -3.19 9.35
N GLN A 56 -3.76 -2.81 8.54
CA GLN A 56 -3.41 -3.48 7.29
C GLN A 56 -1.90 -3.38 7.10
N VAL A 57 -1.30 -4.41 6.52
CA VAL A 57 0.14 -4.48 6.24
C VAL A 57 0.34 -5.17 4.90
N LEU A 58 0.97 -4.46 3.97
CA LEU A 58 1.33 -4.90 2.64
C LEU A 58 2.85 -5.01 2.51
N HIS A 59 3.31 -6.11 1.91
CA HIS A 59 4.70 -6.33 1.58
C HIS A 59 4.86 -6.35 0.06
N ILE A 60 5.81 -5.55 -0.43
CA ILE A 60 6.02 -5.25 -1.85
C ILE A 60 7.48 -5.56 -2.18
N ASP A 61 7.70 -6.40 -3.17
CA ASP A 61 9.02 -6.65 -3.74
C ASP A 61 9.34 -5.68 -4.87
N LYS A 62 10.52 -5.86 -5.47
CA LYS A 62 11.00 -4.98 -6.54
C LYS A 62 10.07 -4.99 -7.76
N GLU A 63 9.63 -6.17 -8.20
CA GLU A 63 8.81 -6.31 -9.40
C GLU A 63 7.46 -5.61 -9.22
N ILE A 64 6.78 -5.87 -8.10
CA ILE A 64 5.52 -5.21 -7.77
C ILE A 64 5.70 -3.71 -7.55
N ALA A 65 6.82 -3.27 -6.97
CA ALA A 65 7.10 -1.85 -6.79
C ALA A 65 7.22 -1.11 -8.12
N GLU A 66 7.87 -1.70 -9.12
CA GLU A 66 8.02 -1.11 -10.45
C GLU A 66 6.66 -1.00 -11.16
N GLU A 67 5.80 -2.02 -11.08
CA GLU A 67 4.44 -1.97 -11.61
C GLU A 67 3.58 -0.92 -10.89
N LEU A 68 3.66 -0.86 -9.55
CA LEU A 68 2.91 0.09 -8.75
C LEU A 68 3.32 1.53 -9.07
N ILE A 69 4.61 1.82 -9.22
CA ILE A 69 5.10 3.14 -9.61
C ILE A 69 4.53 3.55 -10.96
N LYS A 70 4.58 2.67 -11.97
CA LYS A 70 4.01 2.96 -13.30
C LYS A 70 2.52 3.26 -13.23
N ALA A 71 1.77 2.44 -12.47
CA ALA A 71 0.33 2.63 -12.28
C ALA A 71 0.01 3.97 -11.60
N LEU A 72 0.74 4.32 -10.53
CA LEU A 72 0.56 5.59 -9.82
C LEU A 72 0.91 6.80 -10.70
N GLN A 73 2.00 6.70 -11.47
CA GLN A 73 2.39 7.77 -12.39
C GLN A 73 1.31 8.02 -13.45
N SER A 74 0.75 6.96 -14.02
CA SER A 74 -0.35 7.07 -14.98
C SER A 74 -1.66 7.56 -14.37
N ALA A 75 -1.95 7.22 -13.11
CA ALA A 75 -3.21 7.57 -12.45
C ALA A 75 -3.28 9.05 -12.01
N PHE A 76 -2.13 9.66 -11.75
CA PHE A 76 -2.02 11.02 -11.22
C PHE A 76 -1.27 11.98 -12.16
N ASP A 77 -1.01 11.56 -13.40
CA ASP A 77 -0.22 12.31 -14.39
C ASP A 77 1.13 12.80 -13.82
N ILE A 78 1.77 11.99 -12.98
CA ILE A 78 3.05 12.34 -12.36
C ILE A 78 4.16 12.10 -13.39
N ILE A 79 4.60 13.19 -14.02
CA ILE A 79 5.76 13.20 -14.92
C ILE A 79 7.03 12.98 -14.10
N LYS A 80 7.92 12.14 -14.64
CA LYS A 80 9.16 11.69 -13.99
C LYS A 80 10.30 12.67 -14.20
#